data_AF-A0A1T4VI77-F1
#
_entry.id   AF-A0A1T4VI77-F1
#
_cell.length_a   1.000
_cell.length_b   1.000
_cell.length_c   1.000
_cell.angle_alpha   90.00
_cell.angle_beta   90.00
_cell.angle_gamma   90.00
#
_symmetry.space_group_name_H-M   'P 1'
#
loop_
_entity.id
_entity.type
_entity.pdbx_description
1 polymer ?
#
loop_
_entity_poly.entity_id
_entity_poly.type
_entity_poly.pdbx_seq_one_letter_code
_entity_poly.pdbx_strand_id
1 'polypeptide(L)'
;MKKIKTNLARILVAIMVVLSINTTTIKPTPSVSTNVFYAQSNTQKYESHLDRLNLPDYAKDFYDSLYANTRGADGCLIDISKNQKFINDFVLPKEKTYGFMAYKSKGKIKASTKEIALQKVINKESKKTEQYVATLQAFIYDHPEVFWLNPTAILDHQTKLKKIKGKSIYKYSYICYFDCKYMYLNYKYSKKSVLLKAINKRDQLLDKLSVKLKKENNYKTVLAITDYLSKKNEYNTYVAKKLRKHIDEEHDDEYYKLAKKVINANDGLIALEGHKGNNGPVCTSYASAFKMLCDKLNIPCIRITGMAYDYNGGSGGHMWNAVKMEDNNWYNFDATWNDTRKDKHGYVCVGNKTKKDKLRFNKSHVAYHKDILYYDHIRKPFIKKLPKISDTKYKPSNLRIKIKDENIIYDGKAKTPEVVVTDKNNNIINVDSYTVSYENNINPGYGKAIITFNDTSIKQQVAIFAIKPNVPTNISVKGTGENSILSFDNTGITTGYEIQCSNNSNFKLKETSVKYIKTNSIKVSELTKANNYNIRIRSYIRVDGKYIYSDFSDLYNSMTN
;
A
#
# COMPACT_ATOMS: atom_id res chain seq x y z
N MET A 1 30.62 -29.21 -2.62
CA MET A 1 30.20 -28.86 -4.00
C MET A 1 28.69 -28.72 -4.20
N LYS A 2 27.83 -29.66 -3.75
CA LYS A 2 26.35 -29.56 -3.89
C LYS A 2 25.76 -28.28 -3.25
N LYS A 3 26.20 -27.92 -2.03
CA LYS A 3 25.78 -26.70 -1.29
C LYS A 3 26.21 -25.37 -1.95
N ILE A 4 27.32 -25.39 -2.70
CA ILE A 4 27.84 -24.22 -3.45
C ILE A 4 27.05 -24.07 -4.76
N LYS A 5 26.70 -25.18 -5.44
CA LYS A 5 25.78 -25.16 -6.60
C LYS A 5 24.36 -24.69 -6.23
N THR A 6 23.84 -25.03 -5.05
CA THR A 6 22.52 -24.53 -4.58
C THR A 6 22.53 -23.03 -4.26
N ASN A 7 23.65 -22.50 -3.78
CA ASN A 7 23.80 -21.06 -3.53
C ASN A 7 24.09 -20.28 -4.84
N LEU A 8 24.82 -20.87 -5.80
CA LEU A 8 25.00 -20.28 -7.15
C LEU A 8 23.70 -20.31 -7.99
N ALA A 9 22.87 -21.35 -7.92
CA ALA A 9 21.57 -21.40 -8.59
C ALA A 9 20.60 -20.34 -8.04
N ARG A 10 20.64 -20.09 -6.72
CA ARG A 10 19.88 -19.00 -6.07
C ARG A 10 20.39 -17.60 -6.43
N ILE A 11 21.66 -17.48 -6.84
CA ILE A 11 22.28 -16.25 -7.33
C ILE A 11 22.04 -16.06 -8.85
N LEU A 12 21.93 -17.15 -9.63
CA LEU A 12 21.67 -17.12 -11.08
C LEU A 12 20.21 -16.75 -11.43
N VAL A 13 19.23 -17.19 -10.62
CA VAL A 13 17.82 -16.74 -10.73
C VAL A 13 17.67 -15.23 -10.45
N ALA A 14 18.64 -14.63 -9.73
CA ALA A 14 18.66 -13.22 -9.42
C ALA A 14 19.42 -12.35 -10.45
N ILE A 15 20.12 -12.95 -11.44
CA ILE A 15 21.01 -12.24 -12.36
C ILE A 15 20.52 -12.24 -13.83
N MET A 16 19.65 -13.18 -14.26
CA MET A 16 19.25 -13.30 -15.68
C MET A 16 18.07 -12.41 -16.14
N VAL A 17 18.05 -11.14 -15.76
CA VAL A 17 17.18 -10.14 -16.42
C VAL A 17 18.00 -9.04 -17.09
N VAL A 18 19.29 -9.26 -17.35
CA VAL A 18 20.15 -8.30 -18.05
C VAL A 18 20.66 -8.96 -19.35
N LEU A 19 20.41 -8.28 -20.48
CA LEU A 19 20.79 -8.57 -21.90
C LEU A 19 19.77 -9.48 -22.63
N SER A 20 19.21 -9.20 -23.81
CA SER A 20 19.64 -8.42 -24.99
C SER A 20 18.46 -8.14 -25.97
N ILE A 21 18.71 -7.30 -26.99
CA ILE A 21 17.81 -6.53 -27.89
C ILE A 21 17.39 -7.31 -29.17
N ASN A 22 16.18 -7.08 -29.72
CA ASN A 22 15.95 -6.71 -31.15
C ASN A 22 14.49 -6.34 -31.51
N THR A 23 14.33 -5.42 -32.48
CA THR A 23 13.13 -4.60 -32.79
C THR A 23 12.39 -5.01 -34.07
N THR A 24 11.05 -4.85 -34.12
CA THR A 24 10.28 -4.55 -35.36
C THR A 24 8.94 -3.86 -35.05
N THR A 25 8.53 -2.93 -35.93
CA THR A 25 7.51 -1.86 -35.76
C THR A 25 6.14 -2.18 -36.38
N ILE A 26 5.04 -1.79 -35.73
CA ILE A 26 3.66 -1.73 -36.31
C ILE A 26 2.98 -0.39 -35.93
N LYS A 27 2.33 0.28 -36.90
CA LYS A 27 1.64 1.59 -36.78
C LYS A 27 0.24 1.52 -36.14
N PRO A 28 -0.23 2.56 -35.41
CA PRO A 28 -1.56 2.59 -34.77
C PRO A 28 -2.62 3.45 -35.50
N THR A 29 -3.90 3.05 -35.36
CA THR A 29 -5.13 3.77 -35.77
C THR A 29 -5.79 4.53 -34.58
N PRO A 30 -6.67 5.55 -34.82
CA PRO A 30 -7.01 6.58 -33.83
C PRO A 30 -8.07 6.19 -32.77
N SER A 31 -8.03 6.91 -31.65
CA SER A 31 -8.80 6.69 -30.42
C SER A 31 -10.07 7.54 -30.29
N VAL A 32 -11.14 6.94 -29.77
CA VAL A 32 -12.36 7.62 -29.29
C VAL A 32 -12.23 7.94 -27.78
N SER A 33 -12.59 9.16 -27.39
CA SER A 33 -12.55 9.66 -26.02
C SER A 33 -13.69 9.10 -25.15
N THR A 34 -13.37 8.65 -23.93
CA THR A 34 -14.37 8.28 -22.92
C THR A 34 -13.99 8.88 -21.57
N ASN A 35 -14.98 9.53 -20.94
CA ASN A 35 -14.84 10.24 -19.67
C ASN A 35 -14.59 9.27 -18.51
N VAL A 36 -13.38 9.31 -17.95
CA VAL A 36 -12.96 8.51 -16.77
C VAL A 36 -13.40 9.19 -15.46
N PHE A 37 -14.06 8.46 -14.58
CA PHE A 37 -14.32 8.84 -13.18
C PHE A 37 -13.27 8.16 -12.28
N TYR A 38 -12.70 8.87 -11.31
CA TYR A 38 -11.67 8.35 -10.40
C TYR A 38 -12.24 8.16 -8.99
N ALA A 39 -11.91 7.05 -8.32
CA ALA A 39 -12.33 6.81 -6.94
C ALA A 39 -11.49 7.58 -5.92
N GLN A 40 -12.15 8.35 -5.06
CA GLN A 40 -11.63 8.74 -3.76
C GLN A 40 -11.76 7.55 -2.80
N SER A 41 -10.65 6.92 -2.38
CA SER A 41 -10.72 5.99 -1.26
C SER A 41 -10.77 6.78 0.04
N ASN A 42 -11.97 6.93 0.60
CA ASN A 42 -12.21 7.43 1.96
C ASN A 42 -11.86 6.36 3.01
N THR A 43 -10.86 5.51 2.76
CA THR A 43 -10.57 4.38 3.63
C THR A 43 -9.71 4.85 4.80
N GLN A 44 -10.32 4.83 6.00
CA GLN A 44 -9.61 4.98 7.25
C GLN A 44 -8.66 3.79 7.37
N LYS A 45 -7.39 3.98 7.01
CA LYS A 45 -6.44 2.87 6.87
C LYS A 45 -6.23 2.14 8.19
N TYR A 46 -5.78 0.88 8.10
CA TYR A 46 -5.49 0.00 9.22
C TYR A 46 -3.98 -0.19 9.44
N GLU A 47 -3.53 -0.83 10.54
CA GLU A 47 -2.09 -0.95 10.88
C GLU A 47 -1.27 -1.36 9.66
N SER A 48 -0.46 -0.45 9.14
CA SER A 48 0.14 -0.57 7.81
C SER A 48 1.44 -1.38 7.87
N HIS A 49 1.90 -1.84 6.70
CA HIS A 49 3.19 -2.48 6.54
C HIS A 49 4.33 -1.53 6.85
N LEU A 50 4.17 -0.22 6.66
CA LEU A 50 5.23 0.74 6.89
C LEU A 50 5.59 0.84 8.38
N ASP A 51 4.61 0.77 9.27
CA ASP A 51 4.81 0.99 10.73
C ASP A 51 5.40 -0.21 11.42
N ARG A 52 5.28 -1.34 10.74
CA ARG A 52 6.03 -2.55 11.07
C ARG A 52 7.51 -2.40 10.76
N LEU A 53 7.95 -1.31 10.10
CA LEU A 53 9.33 -1.05 9.73
C LEU A 53 9.96 0.08 10.53
N ASN A 54 11.20 -0.11 10.93
CA ASN A 54 12.07 0.92 11.48
C ASN A 54 12.77 1.67 10.33
N LEU A 55 12.07 2.66 9.78
CA LEU A 55 12.55 3.47 8.66
C LEU A 55 12.75 4.94 9.05
N PRO A 56 13.76 5.63 8.49
CA PRO A 56 13.99 7.06 8.73
C PRO A 56 12.90 7.93 8.10
N ASP A 57 12.80 9.18 8.55
CA ASP A 57 11.71 10.07 8.15
C ASP A 57 11.64 10.35 6.65
N TYR A 58 12.77 10.48 5.95
CA TYR A 58 12.75 10.66 4.49
C TYR A 58 12.13 9.47 3.74
N ALA A 59 12.20 8.27 4.31
CA ALA A 59 11.62 7.07 3.71
C ALA A 59 10.10 7.08 3.94
N LYS A 60 9.64 7.54 5.11
CA LYS A 60 8.22 7.79 5.36
C LYS A 60 7.67 8.91 4.47
N ASP A 61 8.44 9.98 4.25
CA ASP A 61 8.06 11.07 3.33
C ASP A 61 7.94 10.58 1.89
N PHE A 62 8.82 9.65 1.49
CA PHE A 62 8.71 8.98 0.20
C PHE A 62 7.43 8.13 0.09
N TYR A 63 7.03 7.40 1.13
CA TYR A 63 5.73 6.72 1.17
C TYR A 63 4.56 7.71 0.97
N ASP A 64 4.59 8.84 1.68
CA ASP A 64 3.55 9.88 1.60
C ASP A 64 3.49 10.48 0.19
N SER A 65 4.66 10.68 -0.44
CA SER A 65 4.75 11.10 -1.84
C SER A 65 4.16 10.06 -2.79
N LEU A 66 4.44 8.77 -2.61
CA LEU A 66 3.82 7.70 -3.41
C LEU A 66 2.30 7.76 -3.30
N TYR A 67 1.78 7.89 -2.07
CA TYR A 67 0.34 7.98 -1.81
C TYR A 67 -0.30 9.23 -2.43
N ALA A 68 0.37 10.38 -2.37
CA ALA A 68 -0.10 11.61 -3.00
C ALA A 68 -0.20 11.47 -4.53
N ASN A 69 0.84 10.89 -5.15
CA ASN A 69 0.90 10.74 -6.59
C ASN A 69 -0.12 9.73 -7.15
N THR A 70 -0.56 8.74 -6.35
CA THR A 70 -1.66 7.86 -6.75
C THR A 70 -3.04 8.49 -6.59
N ARG A 71 -3.16 9.62 -5.87
CA ARG A 71 -4.41 10.38 -5.70
C ARG A 71 -4.54 11.61 -6.60
N GLY A 72 -3.47 12.01 -7.30
CA GLY A 72 -3.50 13.18 -8.17
C GLY A 72 -4.24 12.96 -9.49
N ALA A 73 -4.29 14.02 -10.31
CA ALA A 73 -4.90 14.12 -11.64
C ALA A 73 -4.84 12.86 -12.51
N ASP A 74 -3.65 12.28 -12.59
CA ASP A 74 -3.40 11.16 -13.48
C ASP A 74 -3.73 9.80 -12.85
N GLY A 75 -3.85 9.70 -11.52
CA GLY A 75 -4.07 8.47 -10.75
C GLY A 75 -2.98 7.40 -10.91
N CYS A 76 -2.03 7.64 -11.80
CA CYS A 76 -0.91 6.78 -12.17
C CYS A 76 0.36 7.42 -11.61
N LEU A 77 1.08 6.72 -10.73
CA LEU A 77 2.42 7.11 -10.31
C LEU A 77 3.34 7.32 -11.52
N ILE A 78 3.70 8.56 -11.84
CA ILE A 78 4.87 8.88 -12.69
C ILE A 78 5.46 10.24 -12.31
N ASP A 79 6.70 10.23 -11.83
CA ASP A 79 7.58 11.40 -11.93
C ASP A 79 9.09 11.07 -11.77
N ILE A 80 9.90 11.14 -12.86
CA ILE A 80 11.33 11.51 -12.76
C ILE A 80 11.52 12.87 -13.42
N SER A 81 11.25 13.85 -12.57
CA SER A 81 11.28 15.29 -12.79
C SER A 81 10.43 15.74 -13.99
N LYS A 82 9.11 15.80 -13.79
CA LYS A 82 8.10 16.55 -14.53
C LYS A 82 8.74 17.77 -15.20
N ASN A 83 8.84 17.85 -16.52
CA ASN A 83 7.80 17.48 -17.47
C ASN A 83 7.97 16.08 -18.08
N GLN A 84 7.24 15.06 -17.63
CA GLN A 84 5.81 14.86 -17.88
C GLN A 84 5.42 15.04 -19.36
N LYS A 85 5.57 13.96 -20.15
CA LYS A 85 4.58 13.55 -21.15
C LYS A 85 4.21 12.10 -20.87
N PHE A 86 2.93 11.78 -21.00
CA PHE A 86 2.54 10.40 -21.27
C PHE A 86 3.20 9.98 -22.58
N ILE A 87 3.91 8.86 -22.53
CA ILE A 87 4.80 8.39 -23.59
C ILE A 87 4.01 8.22 -24.87
N ASN A 88 4.08 9.26 -25.71
CA ASN A 88 4.34 9.09 -27.11
C ASN A 88 5.75 9.59 -27.48
N ASP A 89 6.37 10.51 -26.74
CA ASP A 89 7.74 10.96 -27.03
C ASP A 89 8.51 11.39 -25.78
N PHE A 90 9.32 10.47 -25.21
CA PHE A 90 10.69 10.81 -24.79
C PHE A 90 11.57 9.55 -24.63
N VAL A 91 12.80 9.67 -25.12
CA VAL A 91 13.87 8.67 -25.24
C VAL A 91 15.07 9.18 -24.43
N LEU A 92 15.78 8.30 -23.73
CA LEU A 92 17.19 8.53 -23.32
C LEU A 92 17.99 7.22 -23.48
N PRO A 93 19.31 7.33 -23.74
CA PRO A 93 19.94 6.82 -24.94
C PRO A 93 20.01 5.28 -24.96
N LYS A 94 19.47 4.73 -26.05
CA LYS A 94 19.52 3.35 -26.55
C LYS A 94 18.44 2.37 -26.12
N GLU A 95 17.77 2.48 -24.97
CA GLU A 95 16.66 1.55 -24.64
C GLU A 95 15.56 2.23 -23.81
N LYS A 96 14.30 2.14 -24.27
CA LYS A 96 13.11 2.84 -23.76
C LYS A 96 12.66 2.28 -22.40
N THR A 97 12.82 3.02 -21.29
CA THR A 97 12.42 2.54 -19.95
C THR A 97 11.59 3.54 -19.16
N TYR A 98 10.60 3.02 -18.43
CA TYR A 98 9.71 3.77 -17.55
C TYR A 98 10.34 3.84 -16.14
N GLY A 99 10.03 4.81 -15.29
CA GLY A 99 10.58 4.87 -13.93
C GLY A 99 10.05 6.04 -13.10
N PHE A 100 10.27 6.02 -11.79
CA PHE A 100 10.10 7.20 -10.93
C PHE A 100 11.36 7.44 -10.09
N MET A 101 11.74 8.72 -9.87
CA MET A 101 12.92 9.03 -9.06
C MET A 101 12.63 8.67 -7.61
N ALA A 102 13.50 7.87 -6.98
CA ALA A 102 13.45 7.70 -5.54
C ALA A 102 14.05 8.94 -4.87
N TYR A 103 15.30 9.27 -5.23
CA TYR A 103 15.99 10.45 -4.72
C TYR A 103 17.23 10.80 -5.57
N LYS A 104 17.75 12.01 -5.34
CA LYS A 104 19.02 12.49 -5.91
C LYS A 104 19.90 13.08 -4.83
N SER A 105 21.14 12.62 -4.76
CA SER A 105 22.19 13.13 -3.88
C SER A 105 23.25 13.84 -4.72
N LYS A 106 23.81 14.94 -4.19
CA LYS A 106 24.88 15.71 -4.84
C LYS A 106 25.92 16.10 -3.80
N GLY A 107 27.18 16.17 -4.20
CA GLY A 107 28.24 16.61 -3.31
C GLY A 107 29.56 16.84 -4.03
N LYS A 108 30.64 16.94 -3.24
CA LYS A 108 32.01 17.19 -3.72
C LYS A 108 32.97 16.17 -3.10
N ILE A 109 33.95 15.70 -3.86
CA ILE A 109 35.03 14.82 -3.40
C ILE A 109 36.39 15.36 -3.86
N LYS A 110 37.43 15.15 -3.04
CA LYS A 110 38.81 15.54 -3.39
C LYS A 110 39.34 14.65 -4.52
N ALA A 111 40.13 15.24 -5.43
CA ALA A 111 40.72 14.51 -6.54
C ALA A 111 41.76 13.47 -6.08
N SER A 112 42.54 13.79 -5.04
CA SER A 112 43.58 12.91 -4.49
C SER A 112 43.04 11.61 -3.88
N THR A 113 41.78 11.59 -3.48
CA THR A 113 41.13 10.42 -2.86
C THR A 113 39.88 9.99 -3.63
N LYS A 114 39.82 10.29 -4.93
CA LYS A 114 38.59 10.17 -5.75
C LYS A 114 37.93 8.80 -5.62
N GLU A 115 38.69 7.73 -5.81
CA GLU A 115 38.15 6.35 -5.84
C GLU A 115 37.60 5.93 -4.47
N ILE A 116 38.43 6.08 -3.42
CA ILE A 116 38.05 5.75 -2.04
C ILE A 116 36.85 6.60 -1.58
N ALA A 117 36.85 7.89 -1.89
CA ALA A 117 35.75 8.79 -1.52
C ALA A 117 34.46 8.45 -2.28
N LEU A 118 34.57 8.09 -3.57
CA LEU A 118 33.43 7.65 -4.37
C LEU A 118 32.84 6.34 -3.84
N GLN A 119 33.68 5.35 -3.50
CA GLN A 119 33.21 4.09 -2.95
C GLN A 119 32.49 4.29 -1.62
N LYS A 120 32.99 5.20 -0.76
CA LYS A 120 32.30 5.58 0.49
C LYS A 120 30.94 6.22 0.22
N VAL A 121 30.83 7.08 -0.79
CA VAL A 121 29.54 7.66 -1.22
C VAL A 121 28.61 6.55 -1.71
N ILE A 122 29.06 5.68 -2.62
CA ILE A 122 28.24 4.58 -3.15
C ILE A 122 27.75 3.68 -2.01
N ASN A 123 28.62 3.24 -1.10
CA ASN A 123 28.23 2.40 0.03
C ASN A 123 27.19 3.08 0.95
N LYS A 124 27.34 4.39 1.19
CA LYS A 124 26.37 5.16 1.97
C LYS A 124 25.02 5.27 1.26
N GLU A 125 25.04 5.60 -0.04
CA GLU A 125 23.81 5.75 -0.83
C GLU A 125 23.11 4.40 -1.04
N SER A 126 23.84 3.28 -1.19
CA SER A 126 23.27 1.94 -1.27
C SER A 126 22.45 1.55 -0.02
N LYS A 127 22.91 1.90 1.19
CA LYS A 127 22.11 1.68 2.42
C LYS A 127 20.82 2.48 2.44
N LYS A 128 20.89 3.74 1.96
CA LYS A 128 19.71 4.60 1.82
C LYS A 128 18.73 4.02 0.80
N THR A 129 19.24 3.55 -0.32
CA THR A 129 18.55 2.80 -1.37
C THR A 129 17.71 1.64 -0.82
N GLU A 130 18.28 0.78 0.04
CA GLU A 130 17.54 -0.35 0.64
C GLU A 130 16.28 0.09 1.41
N GLN A 131 16.35 1.25 2.08
CA GLN A 131 15.22 1.80 2.84
C GLN A 131 14.11 2.34 1.91
N TYR A 132 14.47 2.94 0.77
CA TYR A 132 13.48 3.33 -0.25
C TYR A 132 12.79 2.09 -0.84
N VAL A 133 13.54 1.02 -1.11
CA VAL A 133 12.96 -0.23 -1.63
C VAL A 133 12.02 -0.87 -0.60
N ALA A 134 12.44 -0.97 0.67
CA ALA A 134 11.58 -1.46 1.75
C ALA A 134 10.30 -0.63 1.90
N THR A 135 10.40 0.69 1.68
CA THR A 135 9.24 1.60 1.69
C THR A 135 8.29 1.32 0.53
N LEU A 136 8.79 1.18 -0.70
CA LEU A 136 7.96 0.87 -1.87
C LEU A 136 7.24 -0.47 -1.69
N GLN A 137 7.93 -1.48 -1.13
CA GLN A 137 7.32 -2.76 -0.82
C GLN A 137 6.23 -2.63 0.24
N ALA A 138 6.46 -1.88 1.31
CA ALA A 138 5.42 -1.59 2.30
C ALA A 138 4.21 -0.91 1.64
N PHE A 139 4.46 0.10 0.80
CA PHE A 139 3.42 0.81 0.06
C PHE A 139 2.57 -0.13 -0.79
N ILE A 140 3.20 -0.97 -1.62
CA ILE A 140 2.47 -1.91 -2.47
C ILE A 140 1.66 -2.89 -1.62
N TYR A 141 2.22 -3.41 -0.52
CA TYR A 141 1.51 -4.34 0.35
C TYR A 141 0.27 -3.72 1.00
N ASP A 142 0.38 -2.45 1.41
CA ASP A 142 -0.72 -1.66 1.95
C ASP A 142 -1.76 -1.27 0.89
N HIS A 143 -1.30 -1.07 -0.35
CA HIS A 143 -2.05 -0.52 -1.48
C HIS A 143 -2.20 -1.49 -2.66
N PRO A 144 -2.84 -2.66 -2.49
CA PRO A 144 -3.09 -3.59 -3.60
C PRO A 144 -3.99 -2.99 -4.70
N GLU A 145 -4.73 -1.91 -4.42
CA GLU A 145 -5.44 -1.14 -5.44
C GLU A 145 -4.49 -0.55 -6.48
N VAL A 146 -3.22 -0.31 -6.14
CA VAL A 146 -2.18 0.14 -7.07
C VAL A 146 -1.54 -1.08 -7.75
N PHE A 147 -2.37 -1.98 -8.29
CA PHE A 147 -2.03 -3.31 -8.84
C PHE A 147 -1.03 -3.28 -10.01
N TRP A 148 -0.79 -2.10 -10.58
CA TRP A 148 0.17 -1.90 -11.65
C TRP A 148 1.60 -1.67 -11.17
N LEU A 149 1.81 -1.46 -9.87
CA LEU A 149 3.14 -1.47 -9.28
C LEU A 149 3.56 -2.89 -8.93
N ASN A 150 4.85 -3.16 -9.11
CA ASN A 150 5.44 -4.45 -8.81
C ASN A 150 6.39 -4.34 -7.61
N PRO A 151 6.27 -5.21 -6.57
CA PRO A 151 7.23 -5.24 -5.46
C PRO A 151 8.66 -5.62 -5.89
N THR A 152 8.85 -6.08 -7.13
CA THR A 152 10.14 -6.44 -7.73
C THR A 152 10.79 -5.29 -8.54
N ALA A 153 10.26 -4.06 -8.48
CA ALA A 153 10.80 -2.93 -9.23
C ALA A 153 12.32 -2.84 -9.06
N ILE A 154 13.06 -2.94 -10.17
CA ILE A 154 14.52 -2.96 -10.12
C ILE A 154 14.98 -1.56 -9.82
N LEU A 155 15.74 -1.42 -8.74
CA LEU A 155 16.35 -0.16 -8.44
C LEU A 155 17.62 -0.03 -9.26
N ASP A 156 17.70 1.03 -10.04
CA ASP A 156 18.89 1.39 -10.80
C ASP A 156 19.43 2.72 -10.28
N HIS A 157 20.74 2.89 -10.43
CA HIS A 157 21.44 4.04 -9.92
C HIS A 157 22.46 4.56 -10.93
N GLN A 158 22.45 5.87 -11.11
CA GLN A 158 23.41 6.57 -11.96
C GLN A 158 24.31 7.45 -11.12
N THR A 159 25.61 7.22 -11.20
CA THR A 159 26.63 8.08 -10.61
C THR A 159 27.31 8.90 -11.70
N LYS A 160 27.21 10.23 -11.63
CA LYS A 160 27.90 11.15 -12.54
C LYS A 160 28.97 11.92 -11.79
N LEU A 161 30.14 12.08 -12.40
CA LEU A 161 31.27 12.85 -11.87
C LEU A 161 31.67 13.94 -12.86
N LYS A 162 31.91 15.15 -12.35
CA LYS A 162 32.42 16.28 -13.13
C LYS A 162 33.54 16.98 -12.38
N LYS A 163 34.76 17.00 -12.94
CA LYS A 163 35.90 17.74 -12.39
C LYS A 163 35.61 19.24 -12.44
N ILE A 164 35.93 19.97 -11.37
CA ILE A 164 35.83 21.43 -11.36
C ILE A 164 37.12 21.99 -11.98
N LYS A 165 37.00 22.81 -13.04
CA LYS A 165 38.16 23.42 -13.71
C LYS A 165 38.99 24.24 -12.70
N GLY A 166 40.30 24.08 -12.73
CA GLY A 166 41.24 24.78 -11.83
C GLY A 166 41.21 24.33 -10.36
N LYS A 167 40.47 23.27 -10.00
CA LYS A 167 40.40 22.77 -8.62
C LYS A 167 40.64 21.26 -8.55
N SER A 168 41.31 20.81 -7.50
CA SER A 168 41.51 19.39 -7.17
C SER A 168 40.25 18.75 -6.55
N ILE A 169 39.08 19.00 -7.16
CA ILE A 169 37.76 18.59 -6.65
C ILE A 169 36.87 18.09 -7.80
N TYR A 170 36.12 17.01 -7.56
CA TYR A 170 35.03 16.54 -8.41
C TYR A 170 33.67 16.84 -7.76
N LYS A 171 32.69 17.28 -8.55
CA LYS A 171 31.27 17.24 -8.17
C LYS A 171 30.72 15.85 -8.52
N TYR A 172 29.94 15.25 -7.63
CA TYR A 172 29.20 14.04 -7.93
C TYR A 172 27.69 14.30 -7.92
N SER A 173 26.95 13.50 -8.70
CA SER A 173 25.52 13.28 -8.49
C SER A 173 25.23 11.78 -8.49
N TYR A 174 24.54 11.32 -7.44
CA TYR A 174 23.99 9.97 -7.36
C TYR A 174 22.48 10.08 -7.54
N ILE A 175 21.94 9.42 -8.56
CA ILE A 175 20.50 9.40 -8.83
C ILE A 175 20.05 7.97 -8.62
N CYS A 176 19.03 7.79 -7.79
CA CYS A 176 18.39 6.53 -7.54
C CYS A 176 16.97 6.59 -8.11
N TYR A 177 16.62 5.63 -8.95
CA TYR A 177 15.28 5.52 -9.53
C TYR A 177 14.81 4.07 -9.49
N PHE A 178 13.50 3.92 -9.40
CA PHE A 178 12.85 2.64 -9.60
C PHE A 178 12.66 2.47 -11.11
N ASP A 179 13.46 1.60 -11.70
CA ASP A 179 13.36 1.25 -13.09
C ASP A 179 12.14 0.36 -13.31
N CYS A 180 11.18 0.96 -13.99
CA CYS A 180 10.03 0.28 -14.53
C CYS A 180 10.35 -0.41 -15.87
N LYS A 181 11.59 -0.50 -16.38
CA LYS A 181 11.95 -1.32 -17.56
C LYS A 181 11.55 -2.77 -17.40
N TYR A 182 11.87 -3.32 -16.24
CA TYR A 182 11.49 -4.67 -15.81
C TYR A 182 10.09 -4.67 -15.21
N MET A 183 9.58 -3.48 -14.86
CA MET A 183 8.16 -3.26 -14.73
C MET A 183 7.56 -3.03 -16.11
N TYR A 184 7.28 -4.15 -16.77
CA TYR A 184 5.88 -4.21 -17.14
C TYR A 184 5.08 -3.84 -15.87
N LEU A 185 4.51 -2.64 -15.83
CA LEU A 185 3.07 -2.50 -15.97
C LEU A 185 2.59 -3.79 -16.61
N ASN A 186 2.41 -4.83 -15.78
CA ASN A 186 2.04 -6.21 -16.08
C ASN A 186 1.63 -6.26 -17.54
N TYR A 187 2.38 -6.81 -18.51
CA TYR A 187 2.26 -6.60 -19.99
C TYR A 187 0.91 -6.00 -20.47
N LYS A 188 -0.18 -6.57 -19.96
CA LYS A 188 -1.52 -5.99 -19.71
C LYS A 188 -1.68 -4.45 -19.54
N TYR A 189 -0.83 -3.69 -18.83
CA TYR A 189 -1.06 -2.28 -18.45
C TYR A 189 -0.07 -1.28 -19.06
N SER A 190 0.76 -1.71 -20.01
CA SER A 190 1.84 -0.93 -20.62
C SER A 190 1.42 0.40 -21.27
N LYS A 191 0.13 0.61 -21.54
CA LYS A 191 -0.44 1.85 -22.09
C LYS A 191 -1.27 2.59 -21.03
N LYS A 192 -1.13 3.93 -20.91
CA LYS A 192 -1.95 4.76 -19.99
C LYS A 192 -3.44 4.46 -20.13
N SER A 193 -3.94 4.44 -21.37
CA SER A 193 -5.36 4.22 -21.63
C SER A 193 -5.85 2.87 -21.12
N VAL A 194 -5.02 1.83 -21.20
CA VAL A 194 -5.34 0.49 -20.69
C VAL A 194 -5.29 0.46 -19.17
N LEU A 195 -4.26 1.08 -18.57
CA LEU A 195 -4.15 1.22 -17.12
C LEU A 195 -5.36 1.97 -16.54
N LEU A 196 -5.72 3.13 -17.11
CA LEU A 196 -6.87 3.92 -16.65
C LEU A 196 -8.19 3.15 -16.76
N LYS A 197 -8.39 2.39 -17.85
CA LYS A 197 -9.56 1.51 -17.98
C LYS A 197 -9.59 0.44 -16.88
N ALA A 198 -8.45 -0.13 -16.53
CA ALA A 198 -8.35 -1.15 -15.48
C ALA A 198 -8.57 -0.55 -14.07
N ILE A 199 -8.04 0.64 -13.81
CA ILE A 199 -8.31 1.42 -12.59
C ILE A 199 -9.81 1.66 -12.44
N ASN A 200 -10.46 2.17 -13.50
CA ASN A 200 -11.90 2.42 -13.49
C ASN A 200 -12.70 1.12 -13.29
N LYS A 201 -12.31 0.02 -13.95
CA LYS A 201 -12.95 -1.29 -13.77
C LYS A 201 -12.85 -1.78 -12.33
N ARG A 202 -11.65 -1.67 -11.72
CA ARG A 202 -11.43 -2.00 -10.30
C ARG A 202 -12.40 -1.20 -9.41
N ASP A 203 -12.49 0.11 -9.62
CA ASP A 203 -13.32 0.99 -8.80
C ASP A 203 -14.81 0.64 -8.92
N GLN A 204 -15.31 0.48 -10.14
CA GLN A 204 -16.69 0.05 -10.40
C GLN A 204 -17.01 -1.31 -9.75
N LEU A 205 -16.07 -2.25 -9.78
CA LEU A 205 -16.23 -3.54 -9.11
C LEU A 205 -16.29 -3.38 -7.59
N LEU A 206 -15.39 -2.60 -7.01
CA LEU A 206 -15.38 -2.35 -5.56
C LEU A 206 -16.65 -1.64 -5.10
N ASP A 207 -17.12 -0.64 -5.83
CA ASP A 207 -18.39 0.05 -5.54
C ASP A 207 -19.56 -0.94 -5.57
N LYS A 208 -19.73 -1.65 -6.69
CA LYS A 208 -20.79 -2.65 -6.86
C LYS A 208 -20.75 -3.74 -5.78
N LEU A 209 -19.58 -4.27 -5.49
CA LEU A 209 -19.41 -5.34 -4.50
C LEU A 209 -19.63 -4.82 -3.08
N SER A 210 -19.23 -3.60 -2.76
CA SER A 210 -19.44 -3.03 -1.42
C SER A 210 -20.92 -2.89 -1.08
N VAL A 211 -21.74 -2.44 -2.04
CA VAL A 211 -23.21 -2.38 -1.89
C VAL A 211 -23.79 -3.77 -1.74
N LYS A 212 -23.36 -4.71 -2.60
CA LYS A 212 -23.86 -6.09 -2.59
C LYS A 212 -23.52 -6.84 -1.31
N LEU A 213 -22.28 -6.69 -0.83
CA LEU A 213 -21.80 -7.38 0.37
C LEU A 213 -22.40 -6.77 1.63
N LYS A 214 -22.68 -5.45 1.62
CA LYS A 214 -23.24 -4.65 2.72
C LYS A 214 -22.47 -4.81 4.03
N LYS A 215 -21.79 -3.75 4.47
CA LYS A 215 -21.10 -3.80 5.77
C LYS A 215 -22.11 -4.05 6.91
N GLU A 216 -21.94 -5.17 7.62
CA GLU A 216 -22.54 -5.40 8.95
C GLU A 216 -21.46 -5.20 10.02
N ASN A 217 -21.15 -6.24 10.81
CA ASN A 217 -19.94 -6.30 11.61
C ASN A 217 -18.79 -6.88 10.76
N ASN A 218 -17.54 -6.73 11.23
CA ASN A 218 -16.35 -7.20 10.51
C ASN A 218 -16.43 -8.70 10.22
N TYR A 219 -16.81 -9.52 11.21
CA TYR A 219 -16.81 -10.98 11.06
C TYR A 219 -17.79 -11.48 9.99
N LYS A 220 -19.06 -11.02 10.04
CA LYS A 220 -20.07 -11.36 9.04
C LYS A 220 -19.69 -10.85 7.66
N THR A 221 -19.14 -9.65 7.58
CA THR A 221 -18.70 -9.08 6.31
C THR A 221 -17.53 -9.89 5.72
N VAL A 222 -16.58 -10.34 6.55
CA VAL A 222 -15.49 -11.24 6.13
C VAL A 222 -16.03 -12.59 5.64
N LEU A 223 -17.04 -13.18 6.29
CA LEU A 223 -17.70 -14.39 5.80
C LEU A 223 -18.34 -14.16 4.43
N ALA A 224 -19.08 -13.07 4.26
CA ALA A 224 -19.70 -12.72 2.98
C ALA A 224 -18.67 -12.50 1.85
N ILE A 225 -17.54 -11.85 2.15
CA ILE A 225 -16.43 -11.73 1.20
C ILE A 225 -15.86 -13.12 0.85
N THR A 226 -15.72 -14.01 1.84
CA THR A 226 -15.23 -15.39 1.62
C THR A 226 -16.14 -16.15 0.67
N ASP A 227 -17.44 -16.11 0.94
CA ASP A 227 -18.45 -16.77 0.10
C ASP A 227 -18.42 -16.23 -1.34
N TYR A 228 -18.28 -14.91 -1.50
CA TYR A 228 -18.11 -14.31 -2.82
C TYR A 228 -16.86 -14.85 -3.52
N LEU A 229 -15.70 -14.77 -2.88
CA LEU A 229 -14.43 -15.14 -3.49
C LEU A 229 -14.39 -16.62 -3.85
N SER A 230 -14.78 -17.53 -2.94
CA SER A 230 -14.78 -18.97 -3.17
C SER A 230 -15.86 -19.44 -4.14
N LYS A 231 -17.01 -18.74 -4.24
CA LYS A 231 -18.06 -19.10 -5.21
C LYS A 231 -17.72 -18.64 -6.63
N LYS A 232 -17.12 -17.45 -6.75
CA LYS A 232 -16.87 -16.80 -8.04
C LYS A 232 -15.54 -17.18 -8.68
N ASN A 233 -14.58 -17.62 -7.89
CA ASN A 233 -13.28 -18.00 -8.39
C ASN A 233 -13.04 -19.51 -8.29
N GLU A 234 -11.95 -19.95 -8.92
CA GLU A 234 -11.35 -21.28 -8.73
C GLU A 234 -9.84 -21.10 -8.80
N TYR A 235 -9.12 -21.63 -7.81
CA TYR A 235 -7.68 -21.50 -7.71
C TYR A 235 -6.97 -22.10 -8.94
N ASN A 236 -6.05 -21.32 -9.50
CA ASN A 236 -5.32 -21.69 -10.71
C ASN A 236 -4.21 -22.71 -10.42
N THR A 237 -4.61 -23.98 -10.36
CA THR A 237 -3.68 -25.09 -10.11
C THR A 237 -2.68 -25.29 -11.24
N TYR A 238 -3.01 -24.89 -12.49
CA TYR A 238 -2.08 -24.94 -13.63
C TYR A 238 -0.87 -24.04 -13.40
N VAL A 239 -1.11 -22.76 -13.12
CA VAL A 239 -0.05 -21.79 -12.82
C VAL A 239 0.74 -22.22 -11.59
N ALA A 240 0.06 -22.63 -10.52
CA ALA A 240 0.72 -23.05 -9.28
C ALA A 240 1.63 -24.29 -9.46
N LYS A 241 1.27 -25.23 -10.32
CA LYS A 241 2.07 -26.44 -10.61
C LYS A 241 3.24 -26.15 -11.54
N LYS A 242 3.04 -25.37 -12.62
CA LYS A 242 4.07 -25.05 -13.61
C LYS A 242 5.15 -24.10 -13.07
N LEU A 243 4.79 -23.17 -12.17
CA LEU A 243 5.76 -22.35 -11.42
C LEU A 243 6.80 -23.16 -10.63
N ARG A 244 6.46 -24.40 -10.23
CA ARG A 244 7.38 -25.27 -9.49
C ARG A 244 8.36 -26.06 -10.38
N LYS A 245 8.14 -26.12 -11.70
CA LYS A 245 8.88 -27.03 -12.61
C LYS A 245 9.93 -26.35 -13.50
N HIS A 246 9.75 -25.09 -13.91
CA HIS A 246 10.63 -24.44 -14.89
C HIS A 246 11.73 -23.57 -14.25
N ILE A 247 12.42 -24.06 -13.22
CA ILE A 247 13.56 -23.33 -12.61
C ILE A 247 14.87 -23.56 -13.42
N ASP A 248 14.92 -24.56 -14.30
CA ASP A 248 16.17 -25.04 -14.92
C ASP A 248 16.10 -25.21 -16.47
N GLU A 249 15.13 -24.64 -17.19
CA GLU A 249 14.96 -24.84 -18.65
C GLU A 249 15.22 -23.57 -19.48
N GLU A 250 15.65 -23.74 -20.73
CA GLU A 250 15.89 -22.66 -21.69
C GLU A 250 14.62 -21.81 -21.94
N HIS A 251 14.82 -20.50 -22.14
CA HIS A 251 13.74 -19.54 -22.32
C HIS A 251 13.15 -19.65 -23.74
N ASP A 252 12.16 -20.52 -23.92
CA ASP A 252 11.41 -20.71 -25.16
C ASP A 252 10.09 -19.90 -25.21
N ASP A 253 9.34 -20.02 -26.32
CA ASP A 253 8.03 -19.38 -26.48
C ASP A 253 6.98 -19.87 -25.47
N GLU A 254 7.10 -21.10 -24.95
CA GLU A 254 6.20 -21.64 -23.93
C GLU A 254 6.44 -20.94 -22.58
N TYR A 255 7.69 -20.67 -22.23
CA TYR A 255 8.08 -19.90 -21.04
C TYR A 255 7.43 -18.51 -21.04
N TYR A 256 7.50 -17.75 -22.14
CA TYR A 256 6.89 -16.42 -22.22
C TYR A 256 5.35 -16.47 -22.15
N LYS A 257 4.71 -17.49 -22.74
CA LYS A 257 3.26 -17.71 -22.61
C LYS A 257 2.88 -18.03 -21.16
N LEU A 258 3.67 -18.84 -20.46
CA LEU A 258 3.47 -19.14 -19.05
C LEU A 258 3.68 -17.92 -18.17
N ALA A 259 4.74 -17.14 -18.40
CA ALA A 259 5.03 -15.91 -17.65
C ALA A 259 3.84 -14.94 -17.71
N LYS A 260 3.22 -14.75 -18.89
CA LYS A 260 1.98 -13.95 -19.02
C LYS A 260 0.82 -14.50 -18.20
N LYS A 261 0.62 -15.83 -18.19
CA LYS A 261 -0.42 -16.48 -17.36
C LYS A 261 -0.14 -16.31 -15.87
N VAL A 262 1.12 -16.46 -15.44
CA VAL A 262 1.55 -16.23 -14.05
C VAL A 262 1.24 -14.81 -13.62
N ILE A 263 1.61 -13.82 -14.45
CA ILE A 263 1.40 -12.42 -14.15
C ILE A 263 -0.11 -12.14 -14.03
N ASN A 264 -0.93 -12.61 -14.98
CA ASN A 264 -2.39 -12.46 -14.91
C ASN A 264 -2.97 -13.12 -13.64
N ALA A 265 -2.49 -14.31 -13.29
CA ALA A 265 -2.98 -15.06 -12.14
C ALA A 265 -2.65 -14.39 -10.79
N ASN A 266 -1.65 -13.49 -10.73
CA ASN A 266 -1.24 -12.74 -9.54
C ASN A 266 -1.90 -11.35 -9.41
N ASP A 267 -2.70 -10.94 -10.41
CA ASP A 267 -3.39 -9.66 -10.42
C ASP A 267 -4.64 -9.66 -9.52
N GLY A 268 -4.70 -8.78 -8.52
CA GLY A 268 -5.85 -8.66 -7.63
C GLY A 268 -7.19 -8.42 -8.35
N LEU A 269 -7.17 -7.82 -9.55
CA LEU A 269 -8.37 -7.54 -10.32
C LEU A 269 -9.09 -8.82 -10.78
N ILE A 270 -8.36 -9.89 -11.11
CA ILE A 270 -9.00 -11.13 -11.59
C ILE A 270 -9.78 -11.83 -10.46
N ALA A 271 -9.31 -11.77 -9.21
CA ALA A 271 -10.05 -12.33 -8.08
C ALA A 271 -11.31 -11.49 -7.74
N LEU A 272 -11.27 -10.17 -7.96
CA LEU A 272 -12.46 -9.32 -7.87
C LEU A 272 -13.49 -9.64 -8.95
N GLU A 273 -13.05 -9.92 -10.17
CA GLU A 273 -13.91 -10.24 -11.31
C GLU A 273 -14.59 -11.62 -11.21
N GLY A 274 -13.92 -12.61 -10.62
CA GLY A 274 -14.43 -13.98 -10.54
C GLY A 274 -14.02 -14.83 -11.73
N HIS A 275 -12.80 -15.37 -11.71
CA HIS A 275 -12.27 -16.22 -12.78
C HIS A 275 -11.98 -17.65 -12.31
N LYS A 276 -12.10 -18.61 -13.23
CA LYS A 276 -11.97 -20.05 -12.93
C LYS A 276 -10.96 -20.76 -13.84
N GLY A 277 -10.60 -22.00 -13.48
CA GLY A 277 -9.64 -22.82 -14.22
C GLY A 277 -8.30 -22.13 -14.49
N ASN A 278 -7.81 -22.24 -15.74
CA ASN A 278 -6.51 -21.70 -16.17
C ASN A 278 -6.43 -20.16 -16.18
N ASN A 279 -7.56 -19.47 -16.07
CA ASN A 279 -7.64 -18.01 -15.95
C ASN A 279 -7.88 -17.57 -14.50
N GLY A 280 -8.02 -18.51 -13.58
CA GLY A 280 -8.31 -18.25 -12.18
C GLY A 280 -7.17 -17.56 -11.43
N PRO A 281 -7.45 -17.07 -10.22
CA PRO A 281 -6.47 -16.45 -9.35
C PRO A 281 -5.53 -17.45 -8.65
N VAL A 282 -4.34 -16.97 -8.28
CA VAL A 282 -3.49 -17.59 -7.26
C VAL A 282 -3.53 -16.78 -5.95
N CYS A 283 -2.73 -17.19 -4.96
CA CYS A 283 -2.77 -16.67 -3.59
C CYS A 283 -2.59 -15.15 -3.49
N THR A 284 -1.68 -14.57 -4.26
CA THR A 284 -1.48 -13.11 -4.33
C THR A 284 -2.74 -12.36 -4.74
N SER A 285 -3.48 -12.89 -5.74
CA SER A 285 -4.71 -12.27 -6.24
C SER A 285 -5.83 -12.33 -5.22
N TYR A 286 -6.01 -13.51 -4.60
CA TYR A 286 -6.98 -13.68 -3.52
C TYR A 286 -6.70 -12.71 -2.36
N ALA A 287 -5.45 -12.66 -1.89
CA ALA A 287 -5.08 -11.80 -0.77
C ALA A 287 -5.21 -10.30 -1.09
N SER A 288 -4.96 -9.92 -2.35
CA SER A 288 -5.12 -8.55 -2.85
C SER A 288 -6.59 -8.16 -2.96
N ALA A 289 -7.43 -8.99 -3.59
CA ALA A 289 -8.86 -8.75 -3.70
C ALA A 289 -9.55 -8.68 -2.34
N PHE A 290 -9.20 -9.59 -1.44
CA PHE A 290 -9.72 -9.60 -0.07
C PHE A 290 -9.35 -8.32 0.69
N LYS A 291 -8.08 -7.88 0.61
CA LYS A 291 -7.62 -6.61 1.21
C LYS A 291 -8.35 -5.40 0.61
N MET A 292 -8.49 -5.31 -0.72
CA MET A 292 -9.22 -4.20 -1.36
C MET A 292 -10.70 -4.14 -0.94
N LEU A 293 -11.38 -5.29 -0.83
CA LEU A 293 -12.77 -5.35 -0.36
C LEU A 293 -12.88 -4.98 1.13
N CYS A 294 -11.95 -5.47 1.96
CA CYS A 294 -11.88 -5.08 3.37
C CYS A 294 -11.68 -3.57 3.52
N ASP A 295 -10.72 -2.98 2.79
CA ASP A 295 -10.49 -1.54 2.81
C ASP A 295 -11.74 -0.77 2.39
N LYS A 296 -12.38 -1.17 1.28
CA LYS A 296 -13.63 -0.55 0.79
C LYS A 296 -14.77 -0.62 1.81
N LEU A 297 -14.81 -1.68 2.62
CA LEU A 297 -15.81 -1.91 3.67
C LEU A 297 -15.32 -1.47 5.06
N ASN A 298 -14.22 -0.72 5.14
CA ASN A 298 -13.63 -0.26 6.40
C ASN A 298 -13.41 -1.42 7.39
N ILE A 299 -12.71 -2.47 6.95
CA ILE A 299 -12.30 -3.61 7.78
C ILE A 299 -10.77 -3.65 7.84
N PRO A 300 -10.18 -3.62 9.05
CA PRO A 300 -8.76 -3.81 9.21
C PRO A 300 -8.26 -5.12 8.61
N CYS A 301 -7.40 -5.00 7.61
CA CYS A 301 -6.82 -6.11 6.89
C CYS A 301 -5.39 -5.78 6.50
N ILE A 302 -4.50 -6.77 6.54
CA ILE A 302 -3.12 -6.70 6.06
C ILE A 302 -2.79 -7.94 5.24
N ARG A 303 -1.80 -7.86 4.35
CA ARG A 303 -1.30 -9.01 3.59
C ARG A 303 -0.11 -9.62 4.31
N ILE A 304 -0.01 -10.94 4.32
CA ILE A 304 1.11 -11.66 4.92
C ILE A 304 1.68 -12.61 3.87
N THR A 305 3.00 -12.63 3.76
CA THR A 305 3.76 -13.52 2.89
C THR A 305 4.58 -14.49 3.72
N GLY A 306 4.76 -15.71 3.20
CA GLY A 306 5.48 -16.75 3.91
C GLY A 306 5.43 -18.10 3.21
N MET A 307 5.85 -19.15 3.91
CA MET A 307 5.72 -20.52 3.42
C MET A 307 4.41 -21.11 3.89
N ALA A 308 3.72 -21.81 3.00
CA ALA A 308 2.65 -22.72 3.37
C ALA A 308 3.12 -24.18 3.32
N TYR A 309 2.67 -24.99 4.28
CA TYR A 309 2.92 -26.42 4.41
C TYR A 309 1.59 -27.15 4.57
N ASP A 310 1.27 -28.04 3.64
CA ASP A 310 0.13 -28.94 3.78
C ASP A 310 0.52 -30.20 4.57
N TYR A 311 -0.49 -30.92 5.05
CA TYR A 311 -0.31 -32.12 5.88
C TYR A 311 0.14 -33.35 5.08
N ASN A 312 0.16 -33.26 3.74
CA ASN A 312 0.64 -34.31 2.83
C ASN A 312 2.11 -34.07 2.43
N GLY A 313 2.80 -33.12 3.05
CA GLY A 313 4.21 -32.83 2.80
C GLY A 313 4.46 -31.82 1.66
N GLY A 314 3.41 -31.27 1.05
CA GLY A 314 3.53 -30.20 0.06
C GLY A 314 3.91 -28.87 0.71
N SER A 315 4.77 -28.11 0.06
CA SER A 315 5.14 -26.76 0.52
C SER A 315 5.31 -25.76 -0.62
N GLY A 316 5.25 -24.47 -0.31
CA GLY A 316 5.63 -23.44 -1.28
C GLY A 316 5.33 -22.00 -0.86
N GLY A 317 5.74 -21.10 -1.77
CA GLY A 317 5.24 -19.74 -1.97
C GLY A 317 3.82 -19.51 -1.50
N HIS A 318 3.58 -18.68 -0.48
CA HIS A 318 2.21 -18.33 -0.12
C HIS A 318 2.00 -16.89 0.34
N MET A 319 0.80 -16.39 0.08
CA MET A 319 0.30 -15.10 0.56
C MET A 319 -1.12 -15.28 1.09
N TRP A 320 -1.38 -14.75 2.28
CA TRP A 320 -2.68 -14.74 2.95
C TRP A 320 -2.91 -13.37 3.61
N ASN A 321 -3.95 -13.25 4.43
CA ASN A 321 -4.26 -12.01 5.13
C ASN A 321 -4.30 -12.19 6.64
N ALA A 322 -4.16 -11.10 7.38
CA ALA A 322 -4.71 -11.01 8.72
C ALA A 322 -5.74 -9.90 8.78
N VAL A 323 -6.79 -10.11 9.57
CA VAL A 323 -7.92 -9.19 9.76
C VAL A 323 -8.14 -8.92 11.23
N LYS A 324 -8.49 -7.68 11.57
CA LYS A 324 -8.78 -7.31 12.96
C LYS A 324 -10.28 -7.35 13.19
N MET A 325 -10.69 -8.10 14.20
CA MET A 325 -12.10 -8.29 14.54
C MET A 325 -12.56 -7.24 15.56
N GLU A 326 -13.83 -7.35 15.97
CA GLU A 326 -14.50 -6.44 16.90
C GLU A 326 -13.84 -6.40 18.28
N ASP A 327 -13.21 -7.50 18.70
CA ASP A 327 -12.43 -7.59 19.94
C ASP A 327 -11.03 -6.94 19.83
N ASN A 328 -10.77 -6.25 18.71
CA ASN A 328 -9.54 -5.53 18.44
C ASN A 328 -8.29 -6.44 18.38
N ASN A 329 -8.47 -7.75 18.20
CA ASN A 329 -7.39 -8.70 17.95
C ASN A 329 -7.25 -9.01 16.46
N TRP A 330 -6.03 -9.31 16.02
CA TRP A 330 -5.75 -9.77 14.66
C TRP A 330 -5.93 -11.29 14.56
N TYR A 331 -6.48 -11.73 13.44
CA TYR A 331 -6.73 -13.13 13.10
C TYR A 331 -6.27 -13.43 11.69
N ASN A 332 -5.75 -14.62 11.45
CA ASN A 332 -5.38 -15.03 10.10
C ASN A 332 -6.62 -15.33 9.25
N PHE A 333 -6.48 -15.10 7.96
CA PHE A 333 -7.48 -15.35 6.95
C PHE A 333 -6.81 -15.87 5.68
N ASP A 334 -7.29 -16.98 5.11
CA ASP A 334 -6.78 -17.51 3.84
C ASP A 334 -7.90 -17.89 2.86
N ALA A 335 -8.19 -16.98 1.92
CA ALA A 335 -9.14 -17.22 0.84
C ALA A 335 -8.71 -18.35 -0.11
N THR A 336 -7.42 -18.59 -0.29
CA THR A 336 -6.91 -19.64 -1.18
C THR A 336 -7.21 -21.03 -0.63
N TRP A 337 -6.95 -21.22 0.66
CA TRP A 337 -7.22 -22.51 1.30
C TRP A 337 -8.71 -22.70 1.57
N ASN A 338 -9.46 -21.62 1.82
CA ASN A 338 -10.92 -21.68 1.81
C ASN A 338 -11.47 -22.13 0.44
N ASP A 339 -10.94 -21.62 -0.67
CA ASP A 339 -11.34 -22.04 -2.02
C ASP A 339 -10.93 -23.50 -2.34
N THR A 340 -9.71 -23.91 -1.99
CA THR A 340 -9.15 -25.22 -2.40
C THR A 340 -9.46 -26.38 -1.45
N ARG A 341 -10.13 -26.13 -0.31
CA ARG A 341 -10.51 -27.17 0.66
C ARG A 341 -12.03 -27.38 0.70
N LYS A 342 -12.43 -28.46 1.38
CA LYS A 342 -13.85 -28.81 1.57
C LYS A 342 -14.55 -27.81 2.48
N ASP A 343 -13.91 -27.43 3.58
CA ASP A 343 -14.42 -26.41 4.51
C ASP A 343 -14.10 -25.00 3.98
N LYS A 344 -15.08 -24.39 3.29
CA LYS A 344 -14.95 -23.05 2.70
C LYS A 344 -14.74 -21.94 3.73
N HIS A 345 -14.97 -22.20 5.02
CA HIS A 345 -14.74 -21.24 6.11
C HIS A 345 -13.66 -21.70 7.09
N GLY A 346 -12.90 -22.74 6.72
CA GLY A 346 -11.94 -23.39 7.60
C GLY A 346 -10.81 -22.48 8.06
N TYR A 347 -10.45 -21.52 7.21
CA TYR A 347 -9.37 -20.56 7.41
C TYR A 347 -9.89 -19.12 7.51
N VAL A 348 -11.13 -18.94 8.00
CA VAL A 348 -11.70 -17.62 8.31
C VAL A 348 -11.44 -17.26 9.77
N CYS A 349 -10.77 -16.13 9.99
CA CYS A 349 -10.49 -15.53 11.31
C CYS A 349 -9.89 -16.53 12.31
N VAL A 350 -8.89 -17.30 11.88
CA VAL A 350 -8.23 -18.32 12.70
C VAL A 350 -7.04 -17.76 13.47
N GLY A 351 -6.83 -18.29 14.68
CA GLY A 351 -5.67 -17.94 15.48
C GLY A 351 -4.46 -18.80 15.16
N ASN A 352 -3.28 -18.41 15.65
CA ASN A 352 -2.02 -19.11 15.42
C ASN A 352 -2.04 -20.58 15.87
N LYS A 353 -2.76 -20.90 16.96
CA LYS A 353 -2.88 -22.25 17.51
C LYS A 353 -4.13 -22.99 17.04
N THR A 354 -4.97 -22.38 16.20
CA THR A 354 -6.13 -23.08 15.60
C THR A 354 -5.65 -24.28 14.79
N LYS A 355 -6.14 -25.47 15.13
CA LYS A 355 -5.79 -26.72 14.45
C LYS A 355 -6.76 -26.98 13.29
N LYS A 356 -6.23 -27.12 12.08
CA LYS A 356 -6.94 -27.54 10.85
C LYS A 356 -6.05 -28.47 10.06
N ASP A 357 -6.65 -29.47 9.42
CA ASP A 357 -5.93 -30.47 8.61
C ASP A 357 -4.69 -31.05 9.34
N LYS A 358 -4.88 -31.45 10.60
CA LYS A 358 -3.84 -31.99 11.52
C LYS A 358 -2.75 -31.00 11.98
N LEU A 359 -2.60 -29.84 11.37
CA LEU A 359 -1.59 -28.84 11.72
C LEU A 359 -2.19 -27.62 12.46
N ARG A 360 -1.39 -26.96 13.30
CA ARG A 360 -1.73 -25.61 13.80
C ARG A 360 -1.48 -24.59 12.69
N PHE A 361 -2.26 -23.51 12.65
CA PHE A 361 -2.11 -22.49 11.62
C PHE A 361 -0.68 -21.94 11.53
N ASN A 362 -0.02 -21.63 12.65
CA ASN A 362 1.36 -21.13 12.65
C ASN A 362 2.43 -22.16 12.24
N LYS A 363 2.05 -23.44 12.07
CA LYS A 363 2.92 -24.49 11.51
C LYS A 363 2.64 -24.71 10.03
N SER A 364 1.39 -24.59 9.61
CA SER A 364 1.04 -24.66 8.19
C SER A 364 1.31 -23.34 7.44
N HIS A 365 1.36 -22.20 8.13
CA HIS A 365 1.60 -20.87 7.57
C HIS A 365 2.70 -20.17 8.36
N VAL A 366 3.92 -20.24 7.83
CA VAL A 366 5.10 -19.63 8.45
C VAL A 366 5.35 -18.27 7.81
N ALA A 367 4.88 -17.22 8.47
CA ALA A 367 5.05 -15.84 8.02
C ALA A 367 6.54 -15.46 7.91
N TYR A 368 6.88 -14.68 6.88
CA TYR A 368 8.21 -14.10 6.67
C TYR A 368 9.35 -15.15 6.63
N HIS A 369 9.03 -16.36 6.16
CA HIS A 369 9.95 -17.50 6.11
C HIS A 369 11.11 -17.26 5.14
N LYS A 370 12.35 -17.53 5.58
CA LYS A 370 13.61 -17.19 4.88
C LYS A 370 13.71 -17.58 3.39
N ASP A 371 13.08 -18.68 2.99
CA ASP A 371 13.21 -19.25 1.64
C ASP A 371 12.21 -18.68 0.60
N ILE A 372 11.27 -17.81 1.00
CA ILE A 372 10.31 -17.14 0.11
C ILE A 372 10.85 -15.80 -0.42
N LEU A 373 11.99 -15.36 0.11
CA LEU A 373 12.18 -13.93 0.39
C LEU A 373 13.01 -13.16 -0.63
N TYR A 374 13.02 -13.47 -1.93
CA TYR A 374 13.69 -12.53 -2.85
C TYR A 374 13.14 -11.09 -2.69
N TYR A 375 11.86 -10.96 -2.32
CA TYR A 375 11.18 -9.67 -2.12
C TYR A 375 11.18 -9.18 -0.67
N ASP A 376 10.95 -10.05 0.31
CA ASP A 376 10.87 -9.64 1.72
C ASP A 376 12.23 -9.51 2.41
N HIS A 377 13.33 -9.99 1.81
CA HIS A 377 14.66 -9.85 2.41
C HIS A 377 15.08 -8.40 2.58
N ILE A 378 14.65 -7.49 1.71
CA ILE A 378 15.02 -6.07 1.83
C ILE A 378 14.25 -5.44 2.98
N ARG A 379 12.96 -5.77 3.13
CA ARG A 379 12.14 -5.31 4.24
C ARG A 379 12.54 -5.91 5.59
N LYS A 380 12.95 -7.18 5.62
CA LYS A 380 13.20 -7.96 6.84
C LYS A 380 14.18 -7.31 7.83
N PRO A 381 15.34 -6.78 7.42
CA PRO A 381 16.24 -6.01 8.28
C PRO A 381 15.58 -4.81 8.96
N PHE A 382 14.54 -4.25 8.34
CA PHE A 382 13.81 -3.12 8.89
C PHE A 382 12.61 -3.53 9.74
N ILE A 383 12.20 -4.81 9.79
CA ILE A 383 11.03 -5.22 10.58
C ILE A 383 11.27 -4.94 12.06
N LYS A 384 10.47 -4.01 12.60
CA LYS A 384 10.42 -3.64 14.01
C LYS A 384 9.43 -4.51 14.79
N LYS A 385 8.26 -4.79 14.20
CA LYS A 385 7.17 -5.50 14.88
C LYS A 385 6.30 -6.26 13.88
N LEU A 386 5.89 -7.47 14.26
CA LEU A 386 4.90 -8.25 13.53
C LEU A 386 3.50 -8.06 14.13
N PRO A 387 2.43 -8.21 13.33
CA PRO A 387 1.07 -8.18 13.85
C PRO A 387 0.91 -9.29 14.90
N LYS A 388 0.44 -8.94 16.10
CA LYS A 388 0.17 -9.91 17.16
C LYS A 388 -1.14 -10.63 16.83
N ILE A 389 -1.03 -11.79 16.18
CA ILE A 389 -2.19 -12.63 15.87
C ILE A 389 -2.64 -13.37 17.14
N SER A 390 -3.95 -13.42 17.35
CA SER A 390 -4.59 -14.22 18.39
C SER A 390 -4.17 -15.69 18.31
N ASP A 391 -4.12 -16.38 19.45
CA ASP A 391 -3.83 -17.81 19.50
C ASP A 391 -5.04 -18.67 19.11
N THR A 392 -6.26 -18.25 19.44
CA THR A 392 -7.49 -19.00 19.20
C THR A 392 -8.27 -18.44 18.02
N LYS A 393 -9.16 -19.24 17.42
CA LYS A 393 -10.09 -18.75 16.39
C LYS A 393 -10.99 -17.68 17.00
N TYR A 394 -11.32 -16.66 16.22
CA TYR A 394 -12.27 -15.63 16.64
C TYR A 394 -13.63 -16.27 16.96
N LYS A 395 -14.23 -15.83 18.05
CA LYS A 395 -15.59 -16.19 18.44
C LYS A 395 -16.39 -14.90 18.49
N PRO A 396 -17.36 -14.69 17.58
CA PRO A 396 -18.15 -13.47 17.59
C PRO A 396 -18.85 -13.32 18.93
N SER A 397 -18.73 -12.14 19.54
CA SER A 397 -19.53 -11.79 20.70
C SER A 397 -20.99 -11.62 20.29
N ASN A 398 -21.91 -11.98 21.18
CA ASN A 398 -23.31 -11.57 21.04
C ASN A 398 -23.50 -10.08 21.34
N LEU A 399 -22.49 -9.40 21.88
CA LEU A 399 -22.51 -7.97 22.16
C LEU A 399 -21.84 -7.18 21.04
N ARG A 400 -22.35 -5.98 20.79
CA ARG A 400 -21.81 -4.99 19.85
C ARG A 400 -21.54 -3.70 20.61
N ILE A 401 -20.48 -3.01 20.24
CA ILE A 401 -20.04 -1.79 20.91
C ILE A 401 -19.93 -0.69 19.89
N LYS A 402 -20.53 0.45 20.20
CA LYS A 402 -20.49 1.65 19.37
C LYS A 402 -20.05 2.84 20.20
N ILE A 403 -19.11 3.62 19.66
CA ILE A 403 -18.81 4.96 20.14
C ILE A 403 -19.83 5.90 19.51
N LYS A 404 -20.57 6.66 20.32
CA LYS A 404 -21.70 7.46 19.83
C LYS A 404 -21.25 8.67 19.00
N ASP A 405 -20.19 9.34 19.45
CA ASP A 405 -19.57 10.47 18.75
C ASP A 405 -18.25 10.05 18.09
N GLU A 406 -18.21 10.09 16.77
CA GLU A 406 -17.02 9.77 15.98
C GLU A 406 -16.20 11.03 15.62
N ASN A 407 -16.70 12.23 15.94
CA ASN A 407 -16.05 13.52 15.63
C ASN A 407 -15.33 14.13 16.85
N ILE A 408 -14.44 13.37 17.47
CA ILE A 408 -13.72 13.80 18.65
C ILE A 408 -12.49 14.63 18.23
N ILE A 409 -12.47 15.91 18.55
CA ILE A 409 -11.40 16.85 18.20
C ILE A 409 -10.50 17.13 19.41
N TYR A 410 -9.20 17.25 19.18
CA TYR A 410 -8.22 17.58 20.21
C TYR A 410 -8.35 18.99 20.76
N ASP A 411 -8.48 19.12 22.08
CA ASP A 411 -8.58 20.38 22.82
C ASP A 411 -7.61 20.45 24.02
N GLY A 412 -6.64 19.52 24.08
CA GLY A 412 -5.72 19.39 25.21
C GLY A 412 -6.26 18.65 26.44
N LYS A 413 -7.52 18.20 26.44
CA LYS A 413 -8.16 17.50 27.57
C LYS A 413 -8.44 16.02 27.28
N ALA A 414 -8.63 15.24 28.34
CA ALA A 414 -9.01 13.83 28.24
C ALA A 414 -10.39 13.66 27.62
N LYS A 415 -10.53 12.69 26.71
CA LYS A 415 -11.74 12.37 25.95
C LYS A 415 -12.43 11.13 26.50
N THR A 416 -13.72 11.25 26.79
CA THR A 416 -14.55 10.18 27.36
C THR A 416 -15.84 10.03 26.54
N PRO A 417 -15.76 9.61 25.26
CA PRO A 417 -16.94 9.51 24.43
C PRO A 417 -17.90 8.42 24.93
N GLU A 418 -19.20 8.67 24.80
CA GLU A 418 -20.26 7.74 25.22
C GLU A 418 -20.15 6.40 24.47
N VAL A 419 -20.23 5.31 25.23
CA VAL A 419 -20.18 3.94 24.72
C VAL A 419 -21.56 3.30 24.84
N VAL A 420 -22.11 2.87 23.70
CA VAL A 420 -23.36 2.12 23.65
C VAL A 420 -23.04 0.65 23.39
N VAL A 421 -23.51 -0.22 24.28
CA VAL A 421 -23.43 -1.67 24.13
C VAL A 421 -24.80 -2.20 23.75
N THR A 422 -24.87 -3.06 22.73
CA THR A 422 -26.12 -3.74 22.34
C THR A 422 -25.92 -5.24 22.24
N ASP A 423 -27.00 -6.02 22.32
CA ASP A 423 -26.98 -7.44 22.00
C ASP A 423 -26.97 -7.70 20.47
N LYS A 424 -27.10 -8.98 20.09
CA LYS A 424 -27.09 -9.44 18.70
C LYS A 424 -28.33 -8.98 17.91
N ASN A 425 -29.41 -8.64 18.61
CA ASN A 425 -30.68 -8.15 18.09
C ASN A 425 -30.77 -6.62 18.11
N ASN A 426 -29.68 -5.93 18.51
CA ASN A 426 -29.58 -4.48 18.70
C ASN A 426 -30.35 -3.93 19.91
N ASN A 427 -30.74 -4.76 20.88
CA ASN A 427 -31.27 -4.25 22.14
C ASN A 427 -30.14 -3.62 22.95
N ILE A 428 -30.38 -2.42 23.48
CA ILE A 428 -29.39 -1.71 24.31
C ILE A 428 -29.22 -2.45 25.63
N ILE A 429 -27.98 -2.72 26.00
CA ILE A 429 -27.61 -3.23 27.32
C ILE A 429 -27.60 -2.07 28.30
N ASN A 430 -28.20 -2.26 29.47
CA ASN A 430 -28.25 -1.24 30.51
C ASN A 430 -26.83 -0.79 30.90
N VAL A 431 -26.60 0.53 30.94
CA VAL A 431 -25.32 1.17 31.29
C VAL A 431 -24.83 0.75 32.68
N ASP A 432 -25.74 0.49 33.62
CA ASP A 432 -25.36 0.04 34.98
C ASP A 432 -24.78 -1.38 35.01
N SER A 433 -24.90 -2.13 33.91
CA SER A 433 -24.35 -3.50 33.78
C SER A 433 -22.87 -3.53 33.44
N TYR A 434 -22.24 -2.36 33.21
CA TYR A 434 -20.83 -2.26 32.87
C TYR A 434 -20.21 -0.93 33.30
N THR A 435 -18.90 -0.90 33.39
CA THR A 435 -18.09 0.31 33.60
C THR A 435 -17.22 0.56 32.37
N VAL A 436 -16.85 1.83 32.15
CA VAL A 436 -15.98 2.23 31.04
C VAL A 436 -14.79 3.02 31.58
N SER A 437 -13.58 2.56 31.26
CA SER A 437 -12.34 3.32 31.48
C SER A 437 -11.67 3.67 30.16
N TYR A 438 -10.75 4.64 30.16
CA TYR A 438 -10.16 5.18 28.94
C TYR A 438 -8.63 5.19 28.98
N GLU A 439 -8.00 4.91 27.83
CA GLU A 439 -6.54 4.99 27.64
C GLU A 439 -6.19 5.79 26.39
N ASN A 440 -5.02 6.44 26.38
CA ASN A 440 -4.50 7.24 25.26
C ASN A 440 -5.52 8.26 24.73
N ASN A 441 -6.28 8.86 25.65
CA ASN A 441 -7.47 9.63 25.32
C ASN A 441 -7.25 11.15 25.37
N ILE A 442 -6.02 11.64 25.36
CA ILE A 442 -5.73 13.09 25.35
C ILE A 442 -5.22 13.52 23.97
N ASN A 443 -4.07 12.99 23.54
CA ASN A 443 -3.41 13.43 22.33
C ASN A 443 -4.12 12.95 21.05
N PRO A 444 -4.00 13.70 19.93
CA PRO A 444 -4.45 13.24 18.62
C PRO A 444 -3.91 11.85 18.28
N GLY A 445 -4.77 10.95 17.81
CA GLY A 445 -4.41 9.55 17.66
C GLY A 445 -5.58 8.61 17.93
N TYR A 446 -5.29 7.38 18.35
CA TYR A 446 -6.29 6.39 18.73
C TYR A 446 -6.38 6.25 20.24
N GLY A 447 -7.52 6.64 20.80
CA GLY A 447 -7.91 6.35 22.17
C GLY A 447 -8.62 5.00 22.28
N LYS A 448 -8.66 4.44 23.49
CA LYS A 448 -9.41 3.23 23.80
C LYS A 448 -10.46 3.52 24.87
N ALA A 449 -11.65 2.98 24.68
CA ALA A 449 -12.63 2.77 25.73
C ALA A 449 -12.61 1.28 26.11
N ILE A 450 -12.45 0.98 27.39
CA ILE A 450 -12.33 -0.36 27.93
C ILE A 450 -13.59 -0.64 28.75
N ILE A 451 -14.40 -1.60 28.29
CA ILE A 451 -15.71 -1.93 28.84
C ILE A 451 -15.58 -3.18 29.71
N THR A 452 -15.83 -3.02 31.00
CA THR A 452 -15.79 -4.10 31.99
C THR A 452 -17.22 -4.36 32.48
N PHE A 453 -17.75 -5.55 32.21
CA PHE A 453 -19.10 -5.94 32.60
C PHE A 453 -19.13 -6.43 34.05
N ASN A 454 -20.25 -6.20 34.74
CA ASN A 454 -20.45 -6.69 36.10
C ASN A 454 -20.56 -8.22 36.13
N ASP A 455 -21.15 -8.82 35.08
CA ASP A 455 -21.09 -10.25 34.85
C ASP A 455 -19.68 -10.65 34.41
N THR A 456 -18.95 -11.29 35.34
CA THR A 456 -17.55 -11.71 35.15
C THR A 456 -17.38 -12.83 34.13
N SER A 457 -18.47 -13.49 33.70
CA SER A 457 -18.44 -14.45 32.59
C SER A 457 -18.24 -13.76 31.24
N ILE A 458 -18.61 -12.48 31.14
CA ILE A 458 -18.43 -11.66 29.94
C ILE A 458 -17.02 -11.08 29.96
N LYS A 459 -16.20 -11.52 29.00
CA LYS A 459 -14.86 -10.96 28.84
C LYS A 459 -14.92 -9.47 28.54
N GLN A 460 -14.03 -8.72 29.19
CA GLN A 460 -13.76 -7.32 28.92
C GLN A 460 -13.64 -7.06 27.41
N GLN A 461 -14.25 -5.97 26.96
CA GLN A 461 -14.24 -5.55 25.56
C GLN A 461 -13.54 -4.21 25.41
N VAL A 462 -13.02 -3.94 24.23
CA VAL A 462 -12.29 -2.69 23.94
C VAL A 462 -12.82 -2.08 22.66
N ALA A 463 -13.25 -0.81 22.73
CA ALA A 463 -13.56 0.01 21.57
C ALA A 463 -12.44 1.03 21.33
N ILE A 464 -12.11 1.27 20.06
CA ILE A 464 -11.16 2.30 19.66
C ILE A 464 -11.93 3.50 19.10
N PHE A 465 -11.52 4.71 19.47
CA PHE A 465 -11.98 5.95 18.85
C PHE A 465 -10.79 6.79 18.36
N ALA A 466 -11.02 7.61 17.34
CA ALA A 466 -10.00 8.52 16.81
C ALA A 466 -10.18 9.90 17.42
N ILE A 467 -9.08 10.50 17.88
CA ILE A 467 -8.99 11.91 18.28
C ILE A 467 -8.33 12.65 17.12
N LYS A 468 -9.11 13.50 16.43
CA LYS A 468 -8.64 14.27 15.28
C LYS A 468 -7.71 15.40 15.71
N PRO A 469 -6.63 15.69 14.95
CA PRO A 469 -5.84 16.90 15.15
C PRO A 469 -6.65 18.15 14.74
N ASN A 470 -6.17 19.33 15.13
CA ASN A 470 -6.83 20.60 14.85
C ASN A 470 -6.66 21.05 13.39
N VAL A 471 -7.67 21.74 12.84
CA VAL A 471 -7.58 22.35 11.51
C VAL A 471 -6.55 23.50 11.54
N PRO A 472 -5.68 23.66 10.53
CA PRO A 472 -4.76 24.79 10.44
C PRO A 472 -5.47 26.14 10.42
N THR A 473 -4.92 27.12 11.13
CA THR A 473 -5.43 28.50 11.25
C THR A 473 -4.45 29.52 10.64
N ASN A 474 -4.89 30.78 10.53
CA ASN A 474 -4.09 31.90 9.99
C ASN A 474 -3.48 31.60 8.62
N ILE A 475 -4.29 31.01 7.74
CA ILE A 475 -3.88 30.59 6.41
C ILE A 475 -3.77 31.81 5.49
N SER A 476 -2.61 31.96 4.86
CA SER A 476 -2.33 32.97 3.84
C SER A 476 -1.93 32.29 2.53
N VAL A 477 -2.55 32.72 1.42
CA VAL A 477 -2.29 32.24 0.07
C VAL A 477 -1.95 33.41 -0.84
N LYS A 478 -0.81 33.30 -1.53
CA LYS A 478 -0.37 34.32 -2.50
C LYS A 478 0.08 33.67 -3.81
N GLY A 479 -0.57 34.05 -4.91
CA GLY A 479 -0.12 33.68 -6.26
C GLY A 479 1.10 34.49 -6.70
N THR A 480 2.07 33.81 -7.32
CA THR A 480 3.33 34.39 -7.83
C THR A 480 3.80 33.65 -9.08
N GLY A 481 3.60 34.23 -10.27
CA GLY A 481 3.93 33.54 -11.52
C GLY A 481 3.11 32.25 -11.66
N GLU A 482 3.77 31.17 -12.08
CA GLU A 482 3.23 29.79 -12.15
C GLU A 482 3.18 29.08 -10.78
N ASN A 483 3.09 29.83 -9.68
CA ASN A 483 3.14 29.26 -8.34
C ASN A 483 2.13 29.89 -7.39
N SER A 484 1.77 29.17 -6.34
CA SER A 484 1.07 29.69 -5.16
C SER A 484 1.91 29.42 -3.91
N ILE A 485 2.14 30.44 -3.09
CA ILE A 485 2.81 30.31 -1.79
C ILE A 485 1.75 30.27 -0.70
N LEU A 486 1.77 29.20 0.10
CA LEU A 486 0.89 28.97 1.23
C LEU A 486 1.69 29.05 2.54
N SER A 487 1.17 29.72 3.54
CA SER A 487 1.70 29.74 4.93
C SER A 487 0.56 29.71 5.94
N PHE A 488 0.78 29.14 7.11
CA PHE A 488 -0.23 28.96 8.15
C PHE A 488 0.42 28.71 9.52
N ASP A 489 -0.38 28.68 10.58
CA ASP A 489 0.10 28.38 11.93
C ASP A 489 0.26 26.87 12.18
N ASN A 490 1.23 26.52 13.01
CA ASN A 490 1.39 25.14 13.44
C ASN A 490 0.23 24.70 14.35
N THR A 491 -0.43 23.59 13.99
CA THR A 491 -1.56 23.02 14.73
C THR A 491 -1.19 22.30 16.03
N GLY A 492 0.07 22.41 16.48
CA GLY A 492 0.60 21.70 17.65
C GLY A 492 0.98 20.24 17.33
N ILE A 493 0.38 19.29 18.06
CA ILE A 493 0.68 17.86 17.94
C ILE A 493 0.09 17.33 16.62
N THR A 494 0.89 17.34 15.57
CA THR A 494 0.56 16.80 14.24
C THR A 494 1.75 16.05 13.65
N THR A 495 1.52 15.15 12.70
CA THR A 495 2.59 14.59 11.87
C THR A 495 2.91 15.50 10.68
N GLY A 496 1.90 16.20 10.15
CA GLY A 496 2.06 17.09 9.01
C GLY A 496 0.73 17.63 8.49
N TYR A 497 0.74 18.06 7.24
CA TYR A 497 -0.37 18.70 6.56
C TYR A 497 -0.59 18.12 5.16
N GLU A 498 -1.85 17.95 4.77
CA GLU A 498 -2.26 17.63 3.40
C GLU A 498 -2.80 18.92 2.75
N ILE A 499 -2.21 19.30 1.62
CA ILE A 499 -2.62 20.45 0.81
C ILE A 499 -3.27 19.92 -0.47
N GLN A 500 -4.44 20.43 -0.79
CA GLN A 500 -5.09 20.22 -2.08
C GLN A 500 -5.16 21.53 -2.85
N CYS A 501 -4.84 21.48 -4.14
CA CYS A 501 -4.90 22.61 -5.05
C CYS A 501 -5.59 22.19 -6.35
N SER A 502 -6.65 22.88 -6.75
CA SER A 502 -7.42 22.55 -7.96
C SER A 502 -8.01 23.78 -8.62
N ASN A 503 -8.06 23.79 -9.96
CA ASN A 503 -8.85 24.78 -10.71
C ASN A 503 -10.37 24.48 -10.66
N ASN A 504 -10.78 23.41 -9.96
CA ASN A 504 -12.18 23.06 -9.72
C ASN A 504 -12.47 23.08 -8.22
N SER A 505 -13.49 23.85 -7.82
CA SER A 505 -13.91 23.98 -6.42
C SER A 505 -14.40 22.66 -5.80
N ASN A 506 -14.76 21.67 -6.60
CA ASN A 506 -15.15 20.33 -6.14
C ASN A 506 -13.96 19.38 -5.94
N PHE A 507 -12.73 19.81 -6.22
CA PHE A 507 -11.51 19.00 -6.09
C PHE A 507 -11.64 17.63 -6.75
N LYS A 508 -12.14 17.59 -7.99
CA LYS A 508 -12.15 16.36 -8.80
C LYS A 508 -10.71 15.86 -8.94
N LEU A 509 -10.49 14.56 -8.75
CA LEU A 509 -9.14 13.99 -8.68
C LEU A 509 -8.29 14.37 -9.91
N LYS A 510 -8.87 14.35 -11.13
CA LYS A 510 -8.29 14.81 -12.43
C LYS A 510 -7.65 16.18 -12.42
N GLU A 511 -8.15 17.04 -11.56
CA GLU A 511 -7.89 18.46 -11.56
C GLU A 511 -7.23 18.87 -10.23
N THR A 512 -6.94 17.90 -9.36
CA THR A 512 -6.46 18.13 -8.00
C THR A 512 -5.03 17.65 -7.83
N SER A 513 -4.17 18.58 -7.46
CA SER A 513 -2.83 18.33 -6.92
C SER A 513 -2.94 18.09 -5.43
N VAL A 514 -2.30 17.03 -4.93
CA VAL A 514 -2.24 16.69 -3.49
C VAL A 514 -0.77 16.68 -3.06
N LYS A 515 -0.45 17.35 -1.95
CA LYS A 515 0.90 17.38 -1.37
C LYS A 515 0.85 17.16 0.14
N TYR A 516 1.84 16.44 0.67
CA TYR A 516 2.05 16.28 2.11
C TYR A 516 3.33 17.01 2.53
N ILE A 517 3.24 17.82 3.58
CA ILE A 517 4.38 18.55 4.14
C ILE A 517 4.40 18.46 5.66
N LYS A 518 5.58 18.67 6.25
CA LYS A 518 5.78 18.76 7.71
C LYS A 518 6.02 20.20 8.18
N THR A 519 6.21 21.11 7.25
CA THR A 519 6.45 22.53 7.50
C THR A 519 5.14 23.31 7.42
N ASN A 520 5.13 24.50 8.00
CA ASN A 520 3.98 25.40 8.00
C ASN A 520 3.91 26.32 6.75
N SER A 521 4.65 25.96 5.70
CA SER A 521 4.65 26.68 4.42
C SER A 521 5.04 25.75 3.27
N ILE A 522 4.50 26.05 2.08
CA ILE A 522 4.84 25.40 0.81
C ILE A 522 4.68 26.34 -0.38
N LYS A 523 5.57 26.19 -1.37
CA LYS A 523 5.37 26.67 -2.74
C LYS A 523 4.72 25.58 -3.60
N VAL A 524 3.48 25.81 -4.02
CA VAL A 524 2.78 24.99 -5.02
C VAL A 524 3.17 25.50 -6.41
N SER A 525 4.14 24.83 -7.05
CA SER A 525 4.63 25.15 -8.39
C SER A 525 3.83 24.49 -9.51
N GLU A 526 4.19 24.81 -10.76
CA GLU A 526 3.69 24.20 -12.01
C GLU A 526 2.19 24.41 -12.24
N LEU A 527 1.70 25.56 -11.78
CA LEU A 527 0.36 26.03 -12.05
C LEU A 527 0.34 26.77 -13.39
N THR A 528 -0.77 26.68 -14.11
CA THR A 528 -0.97 27.46 -15.33
C THR A 528 -1.04 28.94 -14.97
N LYS A 529 -0.33 29.81 -15.72
CA LYS A 529 -0.39 31.27 -15.56
C LYS A 529 -1.81 31.80 -15.77
N ALA A 530 -2.12 32.95 -15.18
CA ALA A 530 -3.40 33.64 -15.35
C ALA A 530 -4.62 32.74 -15.11
N ASN A 531 -4.54 31.88 -14.10
CA ASN A 531 -5.61 30.95 -13.73
C ASN A 531 -5.93 31.03 -12.23
N ASN A 532 -7.19 30.75 -11.91
CA ASN A 532 -7.68 30.68 -10.54
C ASN A 532 -7.59 29.25 -10.01
N TYR A 533 -7.04 29.11 -8.82
CA TYR A 533 -6.93 27.85 -8.09
C TYR A 533 -7.58 27.96 -6.71
N ASN A 534 -8.33 26.92 -6.36
CA ASN A 534 -8.86 26.69 -5.03
C ASN A 534 -7.84 25.86 -4.24
N ILE A 535 -7.49 26.35 -3.06
CA ILE A 535 -6.56 25.69 -2.14
C ILE A 535 -7.29 25.42 -0.82
N ARG A 536 -7.09 24.22 -0.29
CA ARG A 536 -7.51 23.85 1.07
C ARG A 536 -6.46 23.01 1.74
N ILE A 537 -6.40 23.09 3.07
CA ILE A 537 -5.41 22.40 3.89
C ILE A 537 -6.07 21.69 5.07
N ARG A 538 -5.51 20.56 5.49
CA ARG A 538 -5.85 19.90 6.74
C ARG A 538 -4.61 19.34 7.41
N SER A 539 -4.62 19.23 8.74
CA SER A 539 -3.57 18.54 9.48
C SER A 539 -3.82 17.04 9.49
N TYR A 540 -2.77 16.26 9.74
CA TYR A 540 -2.90 14.82 9.94
C TYR A 540 -1.94 14.28 10.98
N ILE A 541 -2.41 13.26 11.70
CA ILE A 541 -1.59 12.42 12.55
C ILE A 541 -1.40 11.07 11.87
N ARG A 542 -0.15 10.62 11.82
CA ARG A 542 0.21 9.30 11.36
C ARG A 542 0.44 8.38 12.56
N VAL A 543 -0.52 7.50 12.83
CA VAL A 543 -0.40 6.44 13.86
C VAL A 543 -0.58 5.11 13.17
N ASP A 544 0.41 4.24 13.30
CA ASP A 544 0.43 2.93 12.65
C ASP A 544 0.05 3.00 11.16
N GLY A 545 0.54 4.05 10.47
CA GLY A 545 0.56 4.21 9.00
C GLY A 545 -0.76 4.62 8.42
N LYS A 546 -1.69 4.87 9.32
CA LYS A 546 -2.99 5.45 9.09
C LYS A 546 -2.89 6.95 9.29
N TYR A 547 -3.70 7.66 8.54
CA TYR A 547 -3.85 9.10 8.69
C TYR A 547 -5.17 9.36 9.41
N ILE A 548 -5.08 10.04 10.55
CA ILE A 548 -6.23 10.68 11.18
C ILE A 548 -6.16 12.15 10.79
N TYR A 549 -7.08 12.57 9.94
CA TYR A 549 -7.13 13.92 9.41
C TYR A 549 -8.02 14.80 10.27
N SER A 550 -7.65 16.08 10.39
CA SER A 550 -8.63 17.12 10.69
C SER A 550 -9.62 17.26 9.52
N ASP A 551 -10.69 18.04 9.74
CA ASP A 551 -11.47 18.53 8.62
C ASP A 551 -10.60 19.48 7.76
N PHE A 552 -11.04 19.75 6.52
CA PHE A 552 -10.38 20.75 5.70
C PHE A 552 -10.68 22.16 6.21
N SER A 553 -9.71 23.05 6.04
CA SER A 553 -9.93 24.49 6.11
C SER A 553 -10.99 24.93 5.10
N ASP A 554 -11.45 26.18 5.26
CA ASP A 554 -12.15 26.90 4.20
C ASP A 554 -11.35 26.94 2.89
N LEU A 555 -12.02 27.28 1.80
CA LEU A 555 -11.42 27.42 0.48
C LEU A 555 -10.72 28.77 0.33
N TYR A 556 -9.45 28.73 -0.07
CA TYR A 556 -8.65 29.90 -0.37
C TYR A 556 -8.40 29.99 -1.87
N ASN A 557 -8.63 31.17 -2.44
CA ASN A 557 -8.38 31.43 -3.85
C ASN A 557 -6.94 31.89 -4.07
N SER A 558 -6.30 31.37 -5.10
CA SER A 558 -5.01 31.83 -5.60
C SER A 558 -5.12 32.17 -7.08
N MET A 559 -4.77 33.41 -7.43
CA MET A 559 -4.67 33.86 -8.82
C MET A 559 -3.19 33.85 -9.22
N THR A 560 -2.83 33.04 -10.21
CA THR A 560 -1.49 33.05 -10.79
C THR A 560 -1.35 34.23 -11.76
N ASN A 561 -0.20 34.91 -11.76
CA ASN A 561 0.03 36.13 -12.55
C ASN A 561 1.08 35.93 -13.65
#